data_AF-A0A848MID0-F1
#
_entry.id   AF-A0A848MID0-F1
#
_cell.length_a   1.000
_cell.length_b   1.000
_cell.length_c   1.000
_cell.angle_alpha   90.00
_cell.angle_beta   90.00
_cell.angle_gamma   90.00
#
_symmetry.space_group_name_H-M   'P 1'
#
loop_
_entity.id
_entity.type
_entity.pdbx_description
1 polymer ?
#
loop_
_entity_poly.entity_id
_entity_poly.type
_entity_poly.pdbx_seq_one_letter_code
_entity_poly.pdbx_strand_id
1 'polypeptide(L)'
;MKLLTLEEWCDLKYKAHKPTLQTLQRWARAGKIYPAAEKHGRQYRVRPDAIYLNPTDIHVGKKIKESQSAEPAKNAFMQKVINDTASRQV
;
A
#
# COMPACT_ATOMS: atom_id res chain seq x y z
N MET A 1 0.22 5.31 12.90
CA MET A 1 0.26 5.34 11.41
C MET A 1 -0.77 6.35 10.93
N LYS A 2 -0.44 7.18 9.93
CA LYS A 2 -1.39 8.16 9.37
C LYS A 2 -2.31 7.47 8.38
N LEU A 3 -3.62 7.53 8.62
CA LEU A 3 -4.64 7.05 7.69
C LEU A 3 -5.10 8.18 6.77
N LEU A 4 -5.40 7.84 5.53
CA LEU A 4 -5.81 8.76 4.47
C LEU A 4 -7.29 8.59 4.16
N THR A 5 -7.92 9.62 3.60
CA THR A 5 -9.23 9.45 2.93
C THR A 5 -9.07 8.58 1.68
N LEU A 6 -10.19 8.08 1.14
CA LEU A 6 -10.18 7.36 -0.14
C LEU A 6 -9.67 8.24 -1.29
N GLU A 7 -9.96 9.54 -1.28
CA GLU A 7 -9.54 10.48 -2.33
C GLU A 7 -8.04 10.72 -2.28
N GLU A 8 -7.50 11.01 -1.09
CA GLU A 8 -6.06 11.17 -0.87
C GLU A 8 -5.29 9.91 -1.26
N TRP A 9 -5.79 8.73 -0.88
CA TRP A 9 -5.19 7.46 -1.27
C TRP A 9 -5.24 7.25 -2.80
N CYS A 10 -6.35 7.62 -3.45
CA CYS A 10 -6.50 7.54 -4.89
C CYS A 10 -5.51 8.45 -5.62
N ASP A 11 -5.34 9.68 -5.15
CA ASP A 11 -4.44 10.67 -5.72
C ASP A 11 -2.97 10.24 -5.63
N LEU A 12 -2.60 9.58 -4.53
CA LEU A 12 -1.25 9.01 -4.37
C LEU A 12 -1.04 7.78 -5.25
N LYS A 13 -2.07 6.94 -5.42
CA LYS A 13 -1.94 5.66 -6.13
C LYS A 13 -2.02 5.80 -7.65
N TYR A 14 -2.84 6.71 -8.16
CA TYR A 14 -3.16 6.85 -9.57
C TYR A 14 -2.81 8.25 -10.07
N LYS A 15 -1.83 8.35 -10.97
CA LYS A 15 -1.47 9.62 -11.63
C LYS A 15 -2.49 10.05 -12.68
N ALA A 16 -3.07 9.09 -13.40
CA ALA A 16 -4.07 9.30 -14.45
C ALA A 16 -5.22 8.28 -14.31
N HIS A 17 -6.38 8.57 -14.93
CA HIS A 17 -7.57 7.71 -14.92
C HIS A 17 -8.02 7.31 -13.50
N LYS A 18 -8.16 8.31 -12.62
CA LYS A 18 -8.55 8.10 -11.22
C LYS A 18 -9.98 7.56 -11.12
N PRO A 19 -10.22 6.47 -10.37
CA PRO A 19 -11.57 6.02 -10.07
C PRO A 19 -12.35 7.07 -9.27
N THR A 20 -13.67 7.09 -9.47
CA THR A 20 -14.58 7.98 -8.73
C THR A 20 -14.67 7.58 -7.25
N LEU A 21 -15.00 8.54 -6.38
CA LEU A 21 -15.19 8.29 -4.94
C LEU A 21 -16.19 7.16 -4.66
N GLN A 22 -17.30 7.11 -5.41
CA GLN A 22 -18.30 6.05 -5.28
C GLN A 22 -17.72 4.66 -5.57
N THR A 23 -16.82 4.56 -6.56
CA THR A 23 -16.11 3.33 -6.91
C THR A 23 -15.18 2.90 -5.79
N LEU A 24 -14.42 3.85 -5.22
CA LEU A 24 -13.54 3.60 -4.08
C LEU A 24 -14.31 3.13 -2.84
N GLN A 25 -15.45 3.76 -2.53
CA GLN A 25 -16.33 3.34 -1.44
C GLN A 25 -16.92 1.94 -1.67
N ARG A 26 -17.23 1.58 -2.93
CA ARG A 26 -17.64 0.22 -3.29
C ARG A 26 -16.50 -0.78 -3.08
N TRP A 27 -15.27 -0.44 -3.42
CA TRP A 27 -14.10 -1.29 -3.17
C TRP A 27 -13.85 -1.50 -1.67
N ALA A 28 -13.93 -0.43 -0.88
CA ALA A 28 -13.81 -0.51 0.57
C ALA A 28 -14.88 -1.43 1.19
N ARG A 29 -16.15 -1.27 0.80
CA ARG A 29 -17.26 -2.13 1.24
C ARG A 29 -17.08 -3.59 0.83
N ALA A 30 -16.55 -3.82 -0.37
CA ALA A 30 -16.34 -5.16 -0.92
C ALA A 30 -15.03 -5.84 -0.47
N GLY A 31 -14.24 -5.21 0.40
CA GLY A 31 -12.95 -5.77 0.86
C GLY A 31 -11.88 -5.84 -0.23
N LYS A 32 -11.96 -5.01 -1.27
CA LYS A 32 -11.01 -4.99 -2.40
C LYS A 32 -9.80 -4.09 -2.17
N ILE A 33 -9.64 -3.54 -0.97
CA ILE A 33 -8.49 -2.74 -0.57
C ILE A 33 -7.78 -3.48 0.54
N TYR A 34 -6.47 -3.66 0.40
CA TYR A 34 -5.66 -4.38 1.35
C TYR A 34 -4.43 -3.57 1.80
N PRO A 35 -4.21 -3.35 3.11
CA PRO A 35 -5.05 -3.78 4.23
C PRO A 35 -6.47 -3.19 4.19
N ALA A 36 -7.41 -3.85 4.86
CA ALA A 36 -8.83 -3.46 4.83
C ALA A 36 -9.02 -2.00 5.26
N ALA A 37 -9.90 -1.29 4.55
CA ALA A 37 -10.24 0.08 4.87
C ALA A 37 -11.02 0.15 6.20
N GLU A 38 -10.64 1.08 7.07
CA GLU A 38 -11.32 1.32 8.34
C GLU A 38 -12.51 2.26 8.14
N LYS A 39 -13.67 1.91 8.70
CA LYS A 39 -14.86 2.78 8.63
C LYS A 39 -14.90 3.72 9.82
N HIS A 40 -14.69 5.02 9.57
CA HIS A 40 -14.71 6.08 10.59
C HIS A 40 -15.97 6.93 10.35
N GLY A 41 -17.06 6.58 11.01
CA GLY A 41 -18.37 7.21 10.83
C GLY A 41 -18.91 7.04 9.40
N ARG A 42 -19.04 8.15 8.67
CA ARG A 42 -19.53 8.17 7.28
C ARG A 42 -18.42 7.99 6.24
N GLN A 43 -17.16 7.97 6.65
CA GLN A 43 -16.02 7.94 5.74
C GLN A 43 -15.19 6.66 5.95
N TYR A 44 -14.49 6.26 4.89
CA TYR A 44 -13.48 5.21 4.96
C TYR A 44 -12.09 5.81 5.03
N ARG A 45 -11.23 5.16 5.81
CA ARG A 45 -9.84 5.53 6.02
C ARG A 45 -8.95 4.38 5.60
N VAL A 46 -7.92 4.69 4.83
CA VAL A 46 -7.04 3.69 4.20
C VAL A 46 -5.60 4.01 4.54
N ARG A 47 -4.78 2.97 4.69
CA ARG A 47 -3.34 3.17 4.84
C ARG A 47 -2.72 3.66 3.52
N PRO A 48 -1.68 4.51 3.55
CA PRO A 48 -1.01 4.99 2.34
C PRO A 48 -0.44 3.86 1.47
N ASP A 49 0.00 2.78 2.09
CA ASP A 49 0.60 1.60 1.45
C ASP A 49 -0.42 0.56 0.98
N ALA A 50 -1.72 0.83 1.15
CA ALA A 50 -2.74 -0.11 0.72
C ALA A 50 -2.75 -0.31 -0.80
N ILE A 51 -3.14 -1.52 -1.21
CA ILE A 51 -3.23 -1.95 -2.59
C ILE A 51 -4.67 -2.33 -2.94
N TYR A 52 -5.06 -2.09 -4.19
CA TYR A 52 -6.30 -2.61 -4.74
C TYR A 52 -6.12 -4.09 -5.13
N LEU A 53 -7.08 -4.92 -4.75
CA LEU A 53 -7.17 -6.32 -5.10
C LEU A 53 -8.24 -6.53 -6.16
N ASN A 54 -7.82 -6.98 -7.33
CA ASN A 54 -8.75 -7.40 -8.37
C ASN A 54 -9.16 -8.87 -8.10
N PRO A 55 -10.45 -9.18 -7.93
CA PRO A 55 -10.89 -10.56 -7.68
C PRO A 55 -10.59 -11.55 -8.81
N THR A 56 -10.40 -11.07 -10.05
CA THR A 56 -10.03 -11.94 -11.17
C THR A 56 -8.52 -12.15 -11.30
N ASP A 57 -7.72 -11.50 -10.45
CA ASP A 57 -6.27 -11.60 -10.49
C ASP A 57 -5.80 -12.82 -9.70
N ILE A 58 -5.22 -13.78 -10.41
CA ILE A 58 -4.63 -15.01 -9.86
C ILE A 58 -3.45 -14.74 -8.92
N HIS A 59 -2.82 -13.56 -8.99
CA HIS A 59 -1.66 -13.20 -8.17
C HIS A 59 -2.00 -12.42 -6.90
N VAL A 60 -3.27 -12.36 -6.49
CA VAL A 60 -3.70 -11.67 -5.26
C VAL A 60 -2.89 -12.10 -4.04
N GLY A 61 -2.69 -13.41 -3.85
CA GLY A 61 -1.91 -13.93 -2.72
C GLY A 61 -0.44 -13.46 -2.73
N LYS A 62 0.16 -13.33 -3.91
CA LYS A 62 1.53 -12.80 -4.07
C LYS A 62 1.57 -11.32 -3.68
N LYS A 63 0.61 -10.52 -4.18
CA LYS A 63 0.51 -9.09 -3.86
C LYS A 63 0.31 -8.82 -2.37
N ILE A 64 -0.46 -9.66 -1.68
CA ILE A 64 -0.64 -9.58 -0.22
C ILE A 64 0.67 -9.87 0.52
N LYS A 65 1.43 -10.89 0.10
CA LYS A 65 2.73 -11.20 0.70
C LYS A 65 3.75 -10.08 0.47
N GLU A 66 3.74 -9.48 -0.72
CA GLU A 66 4.59 -8.34 -1.06
C GLU A 66 4.24 -7.10 -0.23
N SER A 67 2.95 -6.80 -0.04
CA SER A 67 2.54 -5.64 0.75
C SER A 67 2.85 -5.77 2.25
N GLN A 68 2.98 -7.01 2.75
CA GLN A 68 3.39 -7.30 4.12
C GLN A 68 4.90 -7.51 4.28
N SER A 69 5.65 -7.57 3.18
CA SER A 69 7.05 -7.97 3.25
C SER A 69 7.91 -6.89 3.91
N ALA A 70 8.72 -7.30 4.90
CA ALA A 70 9.75 -6.46 5.51
C ALA A 70 10.97 -6.25 4.59
N GLU A 71 10.94 -6.81 3.39
CA GLU A 71 12.02 -6.76 2.39
C GLU A 71 12.55 -5.35 2.08
N PRO A 72 11.73 -4.28 1.97
CA PRO A 72 12.27 -2.94 1.75
C PRO A 72 13.17 -2.47 2.91
N ALA A 73 12.76 -2.76 4.14
CA ALA A 73 13.52 -2.39 5.33
C ALA A 73 14.79 -3.24 5.48
N LYS A 74 14.70 -4.54 5.20
CA LYS A 74 15.86 -5.44 5.17
C LYS A 74 16.87 -5.01 4.11
N ASN A 75 16.42 -4.69 2.90
CA ASN A 75 17.29 -4.24 1.81
C ASN A 75 17.97 -2.92 2.16
N ALA A 76 17.25 -1.96 2.73
CA ALA A 76 17.84 -0.69 3.18
C ALA A 76 18.91 -0.92 4.27
N PHE A 77 18.65 -1.84 5.21
CA PHE A 77 19.62 -2.20 6.24
C PHE A 77 20.88 -2.86 5.64
N MET A 78 20.71 -3.84 4.74
CA MET A 78 21.83 -4.51 4.06
C MET A 78 22.68 -3.52 3.26
N GLN A 79 22.04 -2.61 2.51
CA GLN A 79 22.75 -1.55 1.78
C GLN A 79 23.56 -0.64 2.72
N LYS A 80 22.99 -0.27 3.87
CA LYS A 80 23.70 0.53 4.87
C LYS A 80 24.94 -0.20 5.41
N VAL A 81 24.79 -1.47 5.79
CA VAL A 81 25.93 -2.28 6.28
C VAL A 81 27.03 -2.36 5.24
N ILE A 82 26.69 -2.59 3.96
CA ILE A 82 27.67 -2.65 2.86
C ILE A 82 28.43 -1.32 2.73
N ASN A 83 27.73 -0.18 2.72
CA ASN A 83 28.36 1.14 2.64
C ASN A 83 29.27 1.44 3.85
N ASP A 84 28.84 1.05 5.06
CA ASP A 84 29.63 1.20 6.28
C ASP A 84 30.86 0.29 6.28
N THR A 85 30.80 -0.89 5.65
CA THR A 85 31.98 -1.77 5.49
C THR A 85 32.95 -1.24 4.44
N ALA A 86 32.46 -0.71 3.32
CA ALA A 86 33.29 -0.15 2.25
C ALA A 86 34.04 1.11 2.72
N SER A 87 33.41 1.94 3.54
CA SER A 87 34.02 3.16 4.09
C SER A 87 35.09 2.90 5.17
N ARG A 88 35.16 1.69 5.73
CA ARG A 88 36.18 1.30 6.74
C ARG A 88 37.44 0.67 6.14
N GLN A 89 37.44 0.34 4.85
CA GLN A 89 38.58 -0.29 4.16
C GLN A 89 39.50 0.72 3.44
N VAL A 90 39.31 2.02 3.67
CA VAL A 90 40.15 3.13 3.16
C VAL A 90 40.84 3.79 4.34
#